data_AF-A0A0D2MKF1-F1
#
_entry.id   AF-A0A0D2MKF1-F1
#
_cell.length_a   1.000
_cell.length_b   1.000
_cell.length_c   1.000
_cell.angle_alpha   90.00
_cell.angle_beta   90.00
_cell.angle_gamma   90.00
#
_symmetry.space_group_name_H-M   'P 1'
#
loop_
_entity.id
_entity.type
_entity.pdbx_description
1 polymer ?
#
loop_
_entity_poly.entity_id
_entity_poly.type
_entity_poly.pdbx_seq_one_letter_code
_entity_poly.pdbx_strand_id
1 'polypeptide(L)'
;ARSIRAMYKWYSQSSIGIVYLTATASFSDIDSDSWFRRGWTLQELVAPRCFLGKYDEDTGPVLSLSMPPTCKAIQRLTKIAIEELHGFTPGIGRSMASRMLWIQNSTTTRAEDHAYLIIGISGVDFPVRYSKGEEAFFHL
;
A
#
# COMPACT_ATOMS: atom_id res chain seq x y z
N ALA A 1 13.44 14.55 -0.66
CA ALA A 1 12.17 14.86 -1.39
C ALA A 1 12.05 14.18 -2.76
N ARG A 2 13.10 14.15 -3.62
CA ARG A 2 13.03 13.47 -4.94
C ARG A 2 12.76 11.96 -4.86
N SER A 3 13.25 11.26 -3.83
CA SER A 3 13.15 9.80 -3.72
C SER A 3 11.74 9.27 -3.50
N ILE A 4 10.87 10.01 -2.81
CA ILE A 4 9.51 9.52 -2.47
C ILE A 4 8.59 9.53 -3.70
N ARG A 5 8.79 10.45 -4.65
CA ARG A 5 7.97 10.56 -5.87
C ARG A 5 8.16 9.41 -6.85
N ALA A 6 9.28 8.69 -6.74
CA ALA A 6 9.58 7.52 -7.56
C ALA A 6 9.35 6.21 -6.80
N MET A 7 8.77 6.25 -5.59
CA MET A 7 8.69 5.09 -4.70
C MET A 7 7.89 3.93 -5.33
N TYR A 8 6.68 4.19 -5.83
CA TYR A 8 5.95 3.18 -6.60
C TYR A 8 6.77 2.64 -7.77
N LYS A 9 7.42 3.51 -8.55
CA LYS A 9 8.24 3.11 -9.70
C LYS A 9 9.41 2.21 -9.29
N TRP A 10 10.04 2.47 -8.15
CA TRP A 10 11.12 1.63 -7.65
C TRP A 10 10.61 0.27 -7.19
N TYR A 11 9.50 0.25 -6.44
CA TYR A 11 8.91 -1.01 -6.00
C TYR A 11 8.33 -1.84 -7.15
N SER A 12 7.77 -1.21 -8.18
CA SER A 12 7.22 -1.93 -9.34
C SER A 12 8.31 -2.52 -10.25
N GLN A 13 9.53 -1.99 -10.16
CA GLN A 13 10.71 -2.53 -10.82
C GLN A 13 11.39 -3.64 -10.00
N SER A 14 11.01 -3.83 -8.74
CA SER A 14 11.52 -4.92 -7.92
C SER A 14 10.92 -6.27 -8.33
N SER A 15 11.76 -7.30 -8.39
CA SER A 15 11.29 -8.66 -8.68
C SER A 15 10.51 -9.29 -7.51
N ILE A 16 10.82 -8.87 -6.28
CA ILE A 16 10.18 -9.34 -5.05
C ILE A 16 10.08 -8.19 -4.05
N GLY A 17 8.96 -8.13 -3.32
CA GLY A 17 8.80 -7.31 -2.12
C GLY A 17 8.63 -8.24 -0.93
N ILE A 18 9.39 -8.02 0.14
CA ILE A 18 9.30 -8.81 1.38
C ILE A 18 8.91 -7.85 2.49
N VAL A 19 7.83 -8.18 3.19
CA VAL A 19 7.37 -7.45 4.37
C VAL A 19 7.45 -8.38 5.56
N TYR A 20 8.07 -7.91 6.64
CA TYR A 20 8.07 -8.61 7.93
C TYR A 20 6.86 -8.15 8.74
N LEU A 21 5.94 -9.09 9.00
CA LEU A 21 4.77 -8.86 9.83
C LEU A 21 5.09 -9.37 11.24
N THR A 22 4.75 -8.59 12.27
CA THR A 22 5.07 -8.94 13.67
C THR A 22 3.86 -9.40 14.46
N ALA A 23 2.66 -8.99 14.05
CA ALA A 23 1.42 -9.31 14.76
C ALA A 23 0.50 -10.26 13.98
N THR A 24 0.86 -10.68 12.76
CA THR A 24 0.08 -11.59 11.93
C THR A 24 0.55 -13.03 12.08
N ALA A 25 -0.27 -13.88 12.71
CA ALA A 25 -0.02 -15.32 12.83
C ALA A 25 -0.76 -16.15 11.77
N SER A 26 -1.82 -15.62 11.17
CA SER A 26 -2.63 -16.31 10.16
C SER A 26 -3.30 -15.31 9.20
N PHE A 27 -3.89 -15.78 8.10
CA PHE A 27 -4.67 -14.90 7.21
C PHE A 27 -5.93 -14.32 7.89
N SER A 28 -6.41 -14.94 8.97
CA SER A 28 -7.55 -14.45 9.74
C SER A 28 -7.19 -13.22 10.57
N ASP A 29 -5.95 -13.15 11.06
CA ASP A 29 -5.45 -12.15 12.01
C ASP A 29 -4.57 -11.09 11.34
N ILE A 30 -4.67 -10.96 10.02
CA ILE A 30 -3.93 -9.99 9.22
C ILE A 30 -4.19 -8.54 9.67
N ASP A 31 -5.36 -8.29 10.25
CA ASP A 31 -5.76 -6.99 10.78
C ASP A 31 -5.09 -6.64 12.11
N SER A 32 -4.39 -7.58 12.74
CA SER A 32 -3.59 -7.31 13.94
C SER A 32 -2.32 -6.52 13.60
N ASP A 33 -1.83 -6.60 12.37
CA ASP A 33 -0.64 -5.86 11.96
C ASP A 33 -0.99 -4.48 11.41
N SER A 34 -0.37 -3.46 12.01
CA SER A 34 -0.57 -2.08 11.61
C SER A 34 -0.12 -1.81 10.17
N TRP A 35 0.75 -2.64 9.58
CA TRP A 35 1.25 -2.48 8.22
C TRP A 35 0.12 -2.36 7.20
N PHE A 36 -0.95 -3.15 7.33
CA PHE A 36 -2.09 -3.11 6.39
C PHE A 36 -2.98 -1.87 6.50
N ARG A 37 -2.83 -1.09 7.57
CA ARG A 37 -3.56 0.16 7.78
C ARG A 37 -2.69 1.39 7.60
N ARG A 38 -1.37 1.27 7.38
CA ARG A 38 -0.50 2.43 7.20
C ARG A 38 -0.65 2.98 5.78
N GLY A 39 -0.78 4.30 5.63
CA GLY A 39 -0.94 4.90 4.30
C GLY A 39 0.27 4.73 3.39
N TRP A 40 1.48 4.73 3.94
CA TRP A 40 2.70 4.61 3.14
C TRP A 40 2.93 3.20 2.56
N THR A 41 2.32 2.17 3.15
CA THR A 41 2.49 0.77 2.72
C THR A 41 1.60 0.41 1.55
N LEU A 42 0.63 1.26 1.19
CA LEU A 42 -0.30 0.97 0.12
C LEU A 42 0.39 0.84 -1.24
N GLN A 43 1.38 1.70 -1.50
CA GLN A 43 2.20 1.60 -2.71
C GLN A 43 3.10 0.35 -2.68
N GLU A 44 3.59 -0.05 -1.51
CA GLU A 44 4.40 -1.26 -1.32
C GLU A 44 3.57 -2.54 -1.54
N LEU A 45 2.30 -2.50 -1.15
CA LEU A 45 1.36 -3.61 -1.28
C LEU A 45 1.00 -3.91 -2.74
N VAL A 46 0.86 -2.87 -3.58
CA VAL A 46 0.39 -2.99 -4.97
C VAL A 46 1.51 -2.94 -6.03
N ALA A 47 2.74 -2.58 -5.66
CA ALA A 47 3.81 -2.34 -6.65
C ALA A 47 4.54 -3.61 -7.12
N PRO A 48 5.13 -4.46 -6.26
CA PRO A 48 5.72 -5.73 -6.68
C PRO A 48 4.70 -6.88 -6.56
N ARG A 49 5.06 -8.08 -7.04
CA ARG A 49 4.47 -9.34 -6.55
C ARG A 49 4.86 -9.52 -5.09
N CYS A 50 4.23 -8.75 -4.21
CA CYS A 50 4.57 -8.68 -2.80
C CYS A 50 4.36 -10.06 -2.16
N PHE A 51 5.35 -10.48 -1.38
CA PHE A 51 5.36 -11.70 -0.59
C PHE A 51 5.41 -11.26 0.88
N LEU A 52 4.42 -11.69 1.67
CA LEU A 52 4.23 -11.23 3.03
C LEU A 52 4.80 -12.28 4.01
N GLY A 53 5.94 -11.95 4.61
CA GLY A 53 6.75 -12.86 5.42
C GLY A 53 6.56 -12.70 6.94
N LYS A 54 6.34 -13.86 7.55
CA LYS A 54 6.60 -14.35 8.92
C LYS A 54 7.10 -13.41 10.04
N TYR A 55 6.50 -13.56 11.23
CA TYR A 55 7.18 -13.41 12.52
C TYR A 55 7.68 -14.80 12.97
N ASP A 56 8.96 -14.87 13.32
CA ASP A 56 9.68 -16.01 13.93
C ASP A 56 10.25 -17.06 12.97
N GLU A 57 11.51 -17.45 13.17
CA GLU A 57 12.38 -18.09 12.16
C GLU A 57 11.90 -19.50 11.74
N ASP A 58 11.09 -20.23 12.52
CA ASP A 58 10.84 -21.66 12.27
C ASP A 58 9.37 -22.14 12.10
N THR A 59 8.32 -21.41 12.48
CA THR A 59 6.95 -22.00 12.53
C THR A 59 5.76 -21.21 11.97
N GLY A 60 5.84 -19.88 11.77
CA GLY A 60 4.73 -19.09 11.23
C GLY A 60 4.38 -19.35 9.73
N PRO A 61 3.09 -19.22 9.33
CA PRO A 61 2.70 -19.38 7.93
C PRO A 61 3.22 -18.23 7.08
N VAL A 62 3.68 -18.57 5.88
CA VAL A 62 4.03 -17.61 4.84
C VAL A 62 2.75 -17.10 4.17
N LEU A 63 2.53 -15.78 4.17
CA LEU A 63 1.45 -15.16 3.42
C LEU A 63 1.96 -14.75 2.04
N SER A 64 1.26 -15.15 0.99
CA SER A 64 1.68 -14.82 -0.37
C SER A 64 0.51 -14.24 -1.14
N LEU A 65 0.74 -13.22 -1.95
CA LEU A 65 -0.27 -12.75 -2.91
C LEU A 65 -0.61 -13.81 -3.97
N SER A 66 0.14 -14.92 -4.06
CA SER A 66 -0.29 -16.08 -4.87
C SER A 66 -1.38 -16.92 -4.20
N MET A 67 -1.61 -16.74 -2.89
CA MET A 67 -2.58 -17.50 -2.11
C MET A 67 -3.95 -16.79 -2.11
N PRO A 68 -5.02 -17.42 -2.64
CA PRO A 68 -6.35 -16.81 -2.63
C PRO A 68 -6.87 -16.38 -1.25
N PRO A 69 -6.63 -17.12 -0.14
CA PRO A 69 -7.01 -16.67 1.19
C PRO A 69 -6.34 -15.36 1.60
N THR A 70 -5.05 -15.19 1.29
CA THR A 70 -4.29 -13.97 1.58
C THR A 70 -4.87 -12.78 0.82
N CYS A 71 -5.10 -12.93 -0.49
CA CYS A 71 -5.68 -11.85 -1.30
C CYS A 71 -7.08 -11.45 -0.81
N LYS A 72 -7.93 -12.41 -0.45
CA LYS A 72 -9.25 -12.14 0.12
C LYS A 72 -9.16 -11.40 1.46
N ALA A 73 -8.23 -11.79 2.32
CA ALA A 73 -8.02 -11.13 3.61
C ALA A 73 -7.56 -9.67 3.42
N ILE A 74 -6.62 -9.44 2.52
CA ILE A 74 -6.12 -8.10 2.16
C ILE A 74 -7.23 -7.25 1.54
N GLN A 75 -7.98 -7.77 0.57
CA GLN A 75 -9.10 -7.06 -0.05
C GLN A 75 -10.16 -6.68 0.98
N ARG A 76 -10.50 -7.59 1.91
CA ARG A 76 -11.48 -7.31 2.97
C ARG A 76 -11.06 -6.13 3.83
N LEU A 77 -9.76 -6.06 4.17
CA LEU A 77 -9.20 -5.04 5.05
C LEU A 77 -8.95 -3.70 4.35
N THR A 78 -8.34 -3.74 3.17
CA THR A 78 -7.86 -2.54 2.44
C THR A 78 -8.83 -2.04 1.38
N LYS A 79 -9.81 -2.85 0.98
CA LYS A 79 -10.70 -2.64 -0.18
C LYS A 79 -9.99 -2.60 -1.53
N ILE A 80 -8.70 -2.91 -1.58
CA ILE A 80 -7.96 -3.09 -2.84
C ILE A 80 -8.49 -4.34 -3.53
N ALA A 81 -8.88 -4.20 -4.79
CA ALA A 81 -9.38 -5.33 -5.55
C ALA A 81 -8.26 -6.36 -5.79
N ILE A 82 -8.60 -7.65 -5.85
CA ILE A 82 -7.58 -8.71 -6.01
C ILE A 82 -6.78 -8.51 -7.31
N GLU A 83 -7.44 -8.04 -8.37
CA GLU A 83 -6.79 -7.73 -9.65
C GLU A 83 -5.68 -6.67 -9.50
N GLU A 84 -5.90 -5.68 -8.62
CA GLU A 84 -4.94 -4.61 -8.35
C GLU A 84 -3.77 -5.11 -7.49
N LEU A 85 -3.94 -6.18 -6.70
CA LEU A 85 -2.83 -6.84 -6.00
C LEU A 85 -1.89 -7.60 -6.95
N HIS A 86 -2.34 -7.91 -8.17
CA HIS A 86 -1.57 -8.66 -9.17
C HIS A 86 -1.09 -7.82 -10.36
N GLY A 87 -1.63 -6.63 -10.54
CA GLY A 87 -1.39 -5.82 -11.73
C GLY A 87 -1.85 -4.37 -11.62
N PHE A 88 -1.58 -3.72 -10.49
CA PHE A 88 -1.87 -2.29 -10.34
C PHE A 88 -0.97 -1.45 -11.24
N THR A 89 -1.55 -0.42 -11.85
CA THR A 89 -0.82 0.66 -12.52
C THR A 89 -1.42 2.00 -12.10
N PRO A 90 -0.63 2.95 -11.57
CA PRO A 90 -1.12 4.26 -11.17
C PRO A 90 -1.86 4.95 -12.32
N GLY A 91 -3.01 5.53 -12.02
CA GLY A 91 -3.80 6.26 -13.02
C GLY A 91 -4.59 5.38 -14.01
N ILE A 92 -4.32 4.07 -14.11
CA ILE A 92 -4.95 3.17 -15.08
C ILE A 92 -5.84 2.12 -14.39
N GLY A 93 -6.98 1.78 -15.00
CA GLY A 93 -7.89 0.76 -14.46
C GLY A 93 -9.03 1.37 -13.66
N ARG A 94 -9.06 1.12 -12.34
CA ARG A 94 -10.17 1.56 -11.47
C ARG A 94 -10.26 3.08 -11.34
N SER A 95 -11.49 3.57 -11.13
CA SER A 95 -11.78 5.00 -10.94
C SER A 95 -11.11 5.57 -9.70
N MET A 96 -10.87 6.89 -9.68
CA MET A 96 -10.38 7.59 -8.49
C MET A 96 -11.27 7.32 -7.27
N ALA A 97 -12.60 7.34 -7.44
CA ALA A 97 -13.55 7.04 -6.36
C ALA A 97 -13.30 5.66 -5.73
N SER A 98 -12.96 4.64 -6.53
CA SER A 98 -12.62 3.31 -6.02
C SER A 98 -11.33 3.34 -5.20
N ARG A 99 -10.32 4.07 -5.66
CA ARG A 99 -9.03 4.23 -4.98
C ARG A 99 -9.14 5.04 -3.69
N MET A 100 -10.07 5.99 -3.61
CA MET A 100 -10.38 6.72 -2.39
C MET A 100 -10.88 5.79 -1.26
N LEU A 101 -11.53 4.66 -1.59
CA LEU A 101 -11.89 3.66 -0.58
C LEU A 101 -10.66 2.99 0.04
N TRP A 102 -9.57 2.87 -0.72
CA TRP A 102 -8.31 2.31 -0.22
C TRP A 102 -7.65 3.29 0.75
N ILE A 103 -7.67 4.58 0.39
CA ILE A 103 -7.17 5.67 1.21
C ILE A 103 -7.95 5.79 2.51
N GLN A 104 -9.28 5.67 2.45
CA GLN A 104 -10.15 5.82 3.63
C GLN A 104 -9.82 4.81 4.74
N ASN A 105 -9.37 3.61 4.39
CA ASN A 105 -8.99 2.57 5.34
C ASN A 105 -7.51 2.65 5.77
N SER A 106 -6.79 3.67 5.29
CA SER A 106 -5.39 3.93 5.59
C SER A 106 -5.24 5.04 6.63
N THR A 107 -4.20 4.95 7.46
CA THR A 107 -3.83 5.88 8.52
C THR A 107 -2.45 6.46 8.23
N THR A 108 -2.35 7.79 8.27
CA THR A 108 -1.11 8.55 8.08
C THR A 108 -0.89 9.47 9.27
N THR A 109 0.34 9.58 9.75
CA THR A 109 0.66 10.46 10.89
C THR A 109 0.83 11.91 10.45
N ARG A 110 1.33 12.15 9.23
CA ARG A 110 1.53 13.49 8.67
C ARG A 110 0.61 13.73 7.48
N ALA A 111 0.13 14.96 7.32
CA ALA A 111 -0.70 15.35 6.19
C ALA A 111 0.03 15.13 4.85
N GLU A 112 1.35 15.34 4.82
CA GLU A 112 2.17 15.09 3.65
C GLU A 112 2.14 13.63 3.22
N ASP A 113 2.15 12.69 4.18
CA ASP A 113 2.12 11.26 3.89
C ASP A 113 0.77 10.87 3.25
N HIS A 114 -0.31 11.55 3.65
CA HIS A 114 -1.62 11.41 3.01
C HIS A 114 -1.60 11.93 1.57
N ALA A 115 -0.90 13.05 1.32
CA ALA A 115 -0.75 13.61 -0.02
C ALA A 115 0.01 12.66 -0.94
N TYR A 116 1.10 12.09 -0.45
CA TYR A 116 1.88 11.12 -1.20
C TYR A 116 1.11 9.84 -1.48
N LEU A 117 0.27 9.38 -0.54
CA LEU A 117 -0.62 8.25 -0.77
C LEU A 117 -1.56 8.53 -1.96
N ILE A 118 -2.26 9.67 -1.95
CA ILE A 118 -3.18 10.07 -3.03
C ILE A 118 -2.43 10.21 -4.37
N ILE A 119 -1.28 10.86 -4.38
CA ILE A 119 -0.45 11.06 -5.58
C ILE A 119 0.03 9.71 -6.14
N GLY A 120 0.55 8.84 -5.28
CA GLY A 120 1.09 7.54 -5.68
C GLY A 120 0.05 6.62 -6.32
N ILE A 121 -1.20 6.66 -5.86
CA ILE A 121 -2.26 5.82 -6.44
C ILE A 121 -2.96 6.45 -7.64
N SER A 122 -2.99 7.78 -7.70
CA SER A 122 -3.63 8.52 -8.78
C SER A 122 -2.80 8.54 -10.06
N GLY A 123 -1.48 8.34 -9.95
CA GLY A 123 -0.57 8.40 -11.09
C GLY A 123 -0.33 9.82 -11.60
N VAL A 124 -0.74 10.84 -10.85
CA VAL A 124 -0.44 12.24 -11.16
C VAL A 124 0.93 12.60 -10.58
N ASP A 125 1.72 13.41 -11.30
CA ASP A 125 2.96 13.95 -10.76
C ASP A 125 2.68 15.34 -10.19
N PHE A 126 2.49 15.44 -8.87
CA PHE A 126 2.30 16.72 -8.18
C PHE A 126 3.43 16.98 -7.18
N PRO A 127 4.11 18.14 -7.25
CA PRO A 127 5.19 18.42 -6.33
C PRO A 127 4.69 18.79 -4.92
N VAL A 128 4.54 17.82 -4.03
CA VAL A 128 4.29 18.06 -2.60
C VAL A 128 5.48 18.80 -1.99
N ARG A 129 5.22 19.95 -1.36
CA ARG A 129 6.20 20.73 -0.60
C ARG A 129 6.06 20.38 0.89
N TYR A 130 7.04 19.67 1.43
CA TYR A 130 7.08 19.16 2.81
C TYR A 130 7.05 20.23 3.93
N SER A 131 7.08 21.52 3.57
CA SER A 131 7.15 22.64 4.52
C SER A 131 5.79 23.27 4.81
N LYS A 132 4.68 22.67 4.38
CA LYS A 132 3.36 23.31 4.36
C LYS A 132 2.24 22.58 5.11
N GLY A 133 2.44 21.38 5.67
CA GLY A 133 1.38 20.68 6.40
C GLY A 133 0.14 20.46 5.51
N GLU A 134 -1.06 20.77 6.02
CA GLU A 134 -2.32 20.65 5.27
C GLU A 134 -2.37 21.54 4.01
N GLU A 135 -1.61 22.65 3.97
CA GLU A 135 -1.48 23.50 2.77
C GLU A 135 -0.74 22.84 1.60
N ALA A 136 -0.13 21.67 1.80
CA ALA A 136 0.48 20.93 0.71
C ALA A 136 -0.55 20.50 -0.37
N PHE A 137 -1.84 20.42 -0.01
CA PHE A 137 -2.94 20.02 -0.91
C PHE A 137 -3.67 21.19 -1.58
N PHE A 138 -3.65 22.39 -1.01
CA PHE A 138 -4.54 23.49 -1.42
C PHE A 138 -4.08 24.29 -2.66
N HIS A 139 -3.10 23.77 -3.41
CA HIS A 139 -2.76 24.29 -4.73
C HIS A 139 -3.42 23.42 -5.81
N LEU A 140 -4.76 23.42 -5.84
CA LEU A 140 -5.58 22.82 -6.89
C LEU A 140 -6.25 23.93 -7.72
#